data_AF-A0A7S3MUP6-F1
#
_entry.id   AF-A0A7S3MUP6-F1
#
_cell.length_a   1.000
_cell.length_b   1.000
_cell.length_c   1.000
_cell.angle_alpha   90.00
_cell.angle_beta   90.00
_cell.angle_gamma   90.00
#
_symmetry.space_group_name_H-M   'P 1'
#
loop_
_entity.id
_entity.type
_entity.pdbx_description
1 polymer ?
#
loop_
_entity_poly.entity_id
_entity_poly.type
_entity_poly.pdbx_seq_one_letter_code
_entity_poly.pdbx_strand_id
1 'polypeptide(L)'
;DETNKITTAPAYMSGTATPAEVFESVRGMVDSVAQKIQSATSSHPVALHVQIEVNPEKLDEFLVALKADCLGSRQEPGCLRFDITRNPSAPHKIQLYEAYKSQADVEY
;
A
#
# COMPACT_ATOMS: atom_id res chain seq x y z
N ASP A 1 -10.31 19.14 13.21
CA ASP A 1 -9.63 17.84 13.21
C ASP A 1 -10.62 16.81 13.71
N GLU A 2 -11.24 16.11 12.75
CA GLU A 2 -12.30 15.11 12.96
C GLU A 2 -11.74 13.76 13.46
N THR A 3 -10.42 13.62 13.56
CA THR A 3 -9.76 12.32 13.74
C THR A 3 -9.65 11.86 15.20
N ASN A 4 -10.09 12.68 16.17
CA ASN A 4 -9.89 12.39 17.59
C ASN A 4 -11.13 12.56 18.48
N LYS A 5 -12.32 12.23 17.96
CA LYS A 5 -13.50 12.06 18.82
C LYS A 5 -13.42 10.73 19.57
N ILE A 6 -13.12 10.80 20.87
CA ILE A 6 -13.37 9.68 21.79
C ILE A 6 -14.88 9.51 21.90
N THR A 7 -15.41 8.39 21.39
CA THR A 7 -16.81 8.02 21.57
C THR A 7 -16.96 7.32 22.92
N THR A 8 -17.39 8.04 23.95
CA THR A 8 -17.92 7.41 25.15
C THR A 8 -19.32 6.87 24.86
N ALA A 9 -19.56 5.59 25.18
CA ALA A 9 -20.88 5.01 25.09
C ALA A 9 -21.84 5.76 26.05
N PRO A 10 -22.99 6.28 25.59
CA PRO A 10 -23.94 6.95 26.46
C PRO A 10 -24.60 5.91 27.38
N ALA A 11 -24.44 6.09 28.68
CA ALA A 11 -25.34 5.64 29.75
C ALA A 11 -26.18 4.37 29.45
N TYR A 12 -25.59 3.17 29.53
CA TYR A 12 -26.28 1.91 29.24
C TYR A 12 -27.00 1.32 30.48
N MET A 13 -27.92 2.04 31.14
CA MET A 13 -28.82 1.41 32.12
C MET A 13 -30.24 2.03 32.13
N SER A 14 -30.82 2.35 30.96
CA SER A 14 -32.25 2.77 30.92
C SER A 14 -33.09 2.24 29.75
N GLY A 15 -32.58 1.30 28.95
CA GLY A 15 -33.31 0.68 27.83
C GLY A 15 -33.67 -0.78 28.08
N THR A 16 -34.73 -1.28 27.42
CA THR A 16 -35.15 -2.70 27.41
C THR A 16 -34.22 -3.62 26.62
N ALA A 17 -33.12 -3.09 26.08
CA ALA A 17 -32.15 -3.85 25.31
C ALA A 17 -31.42 -4.85 26.21
N THR A 18 -31.36 -6.09 25.75
CA THR A 18 -30.62 -7.15 26.41
C THR A 18 -29.10 -6.92 26.27
N PRO A 19 -28.29 -7.49 27.17
CA PRO A 19 -26.83 -7.43 27.04
C PRO A 19 -26.30 -7.92 25.68
N ALA A 20 -26.99 -8.87 25.04
CA ALA A 20 -26.62 -9.38 23.72
C ALA A 20 -26.85 -8.36 22.61
N GLU A 21 -27.98 -7.65 22.61
CA GLU A 21 -28.28 -6.61 21.61
C GLU A 21 -27.32 -5.43 21.72
N VAL A 22 -26.91 -5.09 22.95
CA VAL A 22 -25.87 -4.07 23.18
C VAL A 22 -24.52 -4.54 22.65
N PHE A 23 -24.16 -5.80 22.88
CA PHE A 23 -22.90 -6.36 22.40
C PHE A 23 -22.82 -6.38 20.86
N GLU A 24 -23.91 -6.75 20.17
CA GLU A 24 -23.96 -6.72 18.71
C GLU A 24 -23.85 -5.30 18.16
N SER A 25 -24.44 -4.30 18.82
CA SER A 25 -24.30 -2.89 18.45
C SER A 25 -22.86 -2.38 18.61
N VAL A 26 -22.20 -2.76 19.72
CA VAL A 26 -20.78 -2.45 19.95
C VAL A 26 -19.90 -3.13 18.90
N ARG A 27 -20.16 -4.40 18.56
CA ARG A 27 -19.44 -5.10 17.48
C ARG A 27 -19.60 -4.37 16.15
N GLY A 28 -20.81 -3.99 15.77
CA GLY A 28 -21.06 -3.25 14.52
C GLY A 28 -20.32 -1.91 14.47
N MET A 29 -20.16 -1.22 15.61
CA MET A 29 -19.36 0.00 15.69
C MET A 29 -17.86 -0.29 15.53
N VAL A 30 -17.35 -1.34 16.19
CA VAL A 30 -15.95 -1.77 16.06
C VAL A 30 -15.63 -2.16 14.62
N ASP A 31 -16.53 -2.90 13.97
CA ASP A 31 -16.39 -3.30 12.56
C ASP A 31 -16.37 -2.07 11.64
N SER A 32 -17.24 -1.08 11.88
CA SER A 32 -17.27 0.17 11.10
C SER A 32 -15.97 1.00 11.24
N VAL A 33 -15.39 1.01 12.44
CA VAL A 33 -14.10 1.68 12.69
C VAL A 33 -12.95 0.92 12.03
N ALA A 34 -12.92 -0.41 12.11
CA ALA A 34 -11.93 -1.24 11.43
C ALA A 34 -11.98 -1.04 9.91
N GLN A 35 -13.20 -0.95 9.34
CA GLN A 35 -13.43 -0.71 7.92
C GLN A 35 -12.93 0.69 7.48
N LYS A 36 -13.03 1.71 8.34
CA LYS A 36 -12.43 3.04 8.09
C LYS A 36 -10.90 3.03 8.21
N ILE A 37 -10.35 2.31 9.18
CA ILE A 37 -8.90 2.13 9.34
C ILE A 37 -8.31 1.43 8.12
N GLN A 38 -9.01 0.45 7.56
CA GLN A 38 -8.61 -0.26 6.33
C GLN A 38 -8.81 0.57 5.06
N SER A 39 -9.80 1.49 5.03
CA SER A 39 -9.89 2.50 3.97
C SER A 39 -8.76 3.55 4.01
N ALA A 40 -8.00 3.60 5.11
CA ALA A 40 -6.89 4.52 5.34
C ALA A 40 -5.50 3.86 5.26
N THR A 41 -5.39 2.55 4.97
CA THR A 41 -4.13 1.88 4.65
C THR A 41 -3.83 2.03 3.15
N SER A 42 -2.92 2.88 2.66
CA SER A 42 -2.08 3.91 3.27
C SER A 42 -2.04 5.12 2.33
N SER A 43 -2.65 6.26 2.65
CA SER A 43 -2.59 7.46 1.78
C SER A 43 -1.20 8.10 1.65
N HIS A 44 -0.16 7.45 2.18
CA HIS A 44 1.21 7.92 2.14
C HIS A 44 1.93 7.27 0.97
N PRO A 45 2.78 8.03 0.26
CA PRO A 45 3.60 7.45 -0.78
C PRO A 45 4.43 6.28 -0.27
N VAL A 46 4.47 5.21 -1.04
CA VAL A 46 5.28 4.02 -0.78
C VAL A 46 6.44 4.02 -1.77
N ALA A 47 7.63 3.65 -1.31
CA ALA A 47 8.79 3.44 -2.16
C ALA A 47 9.30 2.01 -2.02
N LEU A 48 9.52 1.35 -3.15
CA LEU A 48 10.15 0.04 -3.25
C LEU A 48 11.59 0.24 -3.75
N HIS A 49 12.52 -0.42 -3.07
CA HIS A 49 13.91 -0.50 -3.49
C HIS A 49 14.23 -1.95 -3.83
N VAL A 50 14.18 -2.25 -5.12
CA VAL A 50 14.34 -3.62 -5.62
C VAL A 50 15.78 -3.80 -6.08
N GLN A 51 16.43 -4.90 -5.68
CA GLN A 51 17.74 -5.29 -6.18
C GLN A 51 17.63 -6.60 -6.95
N ILE A 52 18.16 -6.59 -8.17
CA ILE A 52 18.05 -7.70 -9.11
C ILE A 52 19.46 -8.07 -9.58
N GLU A 53 19.81 -9.35 -9.45
CA GLU A 53 21.03 -9.91 -10.02
C GLU A 53 20.65 -10.82 -11.18
N VAL A 54 21.07 -10.45 -12.38
CA VAL A 54 20.69 -11.13 -13.63
C VAL A 54 21.84 -12.02 -14.08
N ASN A 55 21.52 -13.18 -14.66
CA ASN A 55 22.53 -13.96 -15.39
C ASN A 55 23.15 -13.08 -16.49
N PRO A 56 24.48 -12.86 -16.51
CA PRO A 56 25.14 -12.01 -17.50
C PRO A 56 24.81 -12.36 -18.96
N GLU A 57 24.59 -13.64 -19.29
CA GLU A 57 24.23 -14.10 -20.64
C GLU A 57 22.83 -13.65 -21.08
N LYS A 58 21.97 -13.29 -20.12
CA LYS A 58 20.59 -12.86 -20.33
C LYS A 58 20.38 -11.37 -20.09
N LEU A 59 21.46 -10.63 -19.82
CA LEU A 59 21.38 -9.23 -19.39
C LEU A 59 20.72 -8.33 -20.44
N ASP A 60 21.08 -8.45 -21.72
CA ASP A 60 20.52 -7.59 -22.76
C ASP A 60 19.03 -7.87 -23.00
N GLU A 61 18.64 -9.15 -23.02
CA GLU A 61 17.23 -9.57 -23.11
C GLU A 61 16.43 -9.03 -21.91
N PHE A 62 16.97 -9.15 -20.71
CA PHE A 62 16.36 -8.62 -19.49
C PHE A 62 16.22 -7.10 -19.52
N LEU A 63 17.23 -6.36 -19.98
CA LEU A 63 17.19 -4.90 -20.06
C LEU A 63 16.12 -4.40 -21.05
N VAL A 64 15.88 -5.13 -22.14
CA VAL A 64 14.78 -4.82 -23.08
C VAL A 64 13.44 -4.99 -22.40
N ALA A 65 13.22 -6.13 -21.72
CA ALA A 65 11.98 -6.39 -20.98
C ALA A 65 11.76 -5.37 -19.85
N LEU A 66 12.79 -5.11 -19.05
CA LEU A 66 12.73 -4.16 -17.94
C LEU A 66 12.46 -2.73 -18.40
N LYS A 67 12.97 -2.33 -19.58
CA LYS A 67 12.66 -1.01 -20.15
C LYS A 67 11.18 -0.90 -20.53
N ALA A 68 10.60 -1.95 -21.10
CA ALA A 68 9.18 -1.97 -21.43
C ALA A 68 8.32 -1.88 -20.16
N ASP A 69 8.69 -2.64 -19.14
CA ASP A 69 8.06 -2.63 -17.81
C ASP A 69 8.10 -1.23 -17.18
N CYS A 70 9.28 -0.62 -17.09
CA CYS A 70 9.46 0.74 -16.57
C CYS A 70 8.65 1.80 -17.35
N LEU A 71 8.54 1.67 -18.68
CA LEU A 71 7.72 2.58 -19.49
C LEU A 71 6.22 2.34 -19.25
N GLY A 72 5.81 1.10 -19.01
CA GLY A 72 4.45 0.74 -18.62
C GLY A 72 4.10 1.33 -17.26
N SER A 73 4.92 1.06 -16.23
CA SER A 73 4.63 1.50 -14.86
C SER A 73 4.59 3.01 -14.71
N ARG A 74 5.42 3.76 -15.44
CA ARG A 74 5.35 5.24 -15.44
C ARG A 74 4.03 5.80 -15.96
N GLN A 75 3.23 5.01 -16.66
CA GLN A 75 1.89 5.41 -17.12
C GLN A 75 0.80 5.05 -16.11
N GLU A 76 1.10 4.26 -15.08
CA GLU A 76 0.14 3.92 -14.03
C GLU A 76 -0.25 5.16 -13.24
N PRO A 77 -1.55 5.41 -12.98
CA PRO A 77 -2.00 6.62 -12.29
C PRO A 77 -1.40 6.82 -10.90
N GLY A 78 -1.03 5.72 -10.23
CA GLY A 78 -0.43 5.70 -8.89
C GLY A 78 1.09 5.85 -8.89
N CYS A 79 1.75 5.63 -10.02
CA CYS A 79 3.21 5.70 -10.12
C CYS A 79 3.69 7.16 -10.11
N LEU A 80 4.60 7.45 -9.18
CA LEU A 80 5.29 8.72 -9.05
C LEU A 80 6.70 8.64 -9.65
N ARG A 81 7.32 7.47 -9.55
CA ARG A 81 8.68 7.22 -10.04
C ARG A 81 8.89 5.76 -10.36
N PHE A 82 9.65 5.49 -11.40
CA PHE A 82 10.18 4.16 -11.70
C PHE A 82 11.53 4.34 -12.37
N ASP A 83 12.61 4.27 -11.60
CA ASP A 83 13.97 4.50 -12.05
C ASP A 83 14.75 3.19 -12.10
N ILE A 84 15.44 2.95 -13.22
CA ILE A 84 16.38 1.84 -13.37
C ILE A 84 17.78 2.41 -13.17
N THR A 85 18.52 1.85 -12.22
CA THR A 85 19.93 2.17 -12.00
C THR A 85 20.79 0.91 -12.07
N ARG A 86 22.06 1.08 -12.43
CA ARG A 86 23.01 -0.02 -12.59
C ARG A 86 24.30 0.30 -11.88
N ASN A 87 24.89 -0.70 -11.24
CA ASN A 87 26.22 -0.58 -10.71
C ASN A 87 27.25 -0.61 -11.86
N PRO A 88 28.06 0.45 -12.06
CA PRO A 88 29.05 0.48 -13.14
C PRO A 88 30.13 -0.60 -12.98
N SER A 89 30.43 -1.03 -11.76
CA SER A 89 31.40 -2.09 -11.47
C SER A 89 30.79 -3.49 -11.53
N ALA A 90 29.46 -3.60 -11.55
CA ALA A 90 28.73 -4.87 -11.62
C ALA A 90 27.46 -4.70 -12.49
N PRO A 91 27.60 -4.64 -13.82
CA PRO A 91 26.52 -4.25 -14.73
C PRO A 91 25.32 -5.20 -14.76
N HIS A 92 25.47 -6.42 -14.25
CA HIS A 92 24.42 -7.43 -14.09
C HIS A 92 23.61 -7.27 -12.78
N LYS A 93 24.03 -6.34 -11.90
CA LYS A 93 23.29 -5.93 -10.71
C LYS A 93 22.53 -4.64 -11.00
N ILE A 94 21.21 -4.75 -11.02
CA ILE A 94 20.27 -3.69 -11.36
C ILE A 94 19.51 -3.31 -10.10
N GLN A 95 19.23 -2.03 -9.92
CA GLN A 95 18.32 -1.58 -8.87
C GLN A 95 17.15 -0.82 -9.48
N LEU A 96 15.96 -1.09 -8.97
CA LEU A 96 14.75 -0.33 -9.27
C LEU A 96 14.42 0.54 -8.07
N TYR A 97 14.14 1.81 -8.34
CA TYR A 97 13.51 2.70 -7.37
C TYR A 97 12.12 3.03 -7.88
N GLU A 98 11.12 2.48 -7.20
CA GLU A 98 9.72 2.60 -7.58
C GLU A 98 9.02 3.37 -6.47
N ALA A 99 8.28 4.42 -6.82
CA ALA A 99 7.55 5.22 -5.86
C ALA A 99 6.10 5.36 -6.32
N TYR A 100 5.17 5.16 -5.40
CA TYR A 100 3.74 5.11 -5.63
C TYR A 100 3.01 6.02 -4.65
N LYS A 101 1.80 6.48 -4.98
CA LYS A 101 1.00 7.38 -4.12
C LYS A 101 0.53 6.71 -2.83
N SER A 102 0.32 5.40 -2.86
CA SER A 102 -0.13 4.59 -1.74
C SER A 102 0.31 3.14 -1.87
N GLN A 103 0.19 2.35 -0.81
CA GLN A 103 0.42 0.90 -0.86
C GLN A 103 -0.55 0.21 -1.84
N ALA A 104 -1.76 0.76 -1.98
CA ALA A 104 -2.77 0.20 -2.89
C ALA A 104 -2.42 0.39 -4.37
N ASP A 105 -1.45 1.26 -4.69
CA ASP A 105 -0.99 1.51 -6.06
C ASP A 105 0.18 0.60 -6.48
N VAL A 106 0.68 -0.27 -5.60
CA VAL A 106 1.84 -1.16 -5.86
C VAL A 106 1.42 -2.45 -6.58
N GLU A 107 0.18 -2.88 -6.43
CA GLU A 107 -0.35 -4.11 -7.03
C GLU A 107 -1.33 -3.75 -8.15
N TYR A 108 -0.88 -3.68 -9.40
CA TYR A 108 -1.79 -3.55 -10.55
C TYR A 108 -1.29 -4.28 -11.80
#